data_AF-A0AAE6QE77-F1
#
_entry.id   AF-A0AAE6QE77-F1
#
_cell.length_a   1.000
_cell.length_b   1.000
_cell.length_c   1.000
_cell.angle_alpha   90.00
_cell.angle_beta   90.00
_cell.angle_gamma   90.00
#
_symmetry.space_group_name_H-M   'P 1'
#
loop_
_entity.id
_entity.type
_entity.pdbx_description
1 polymer ?
#
loop_
_entity_poly.entity_id
_entity_poly.type
_entity_poly.pdbx_seq_one_letter_code
_entity_poly.pdbx_strand_id
1 'polypeptide(L)'
;MTTPTKIRLQGTNVMACVLPPIQILEARYKLAEDHDGIVARDFKLIPGKTRRGTVEGAPVGSYTNESLRQQVEVTWMDGETKHKIRVQKARIVYRMAHGPFDESLVIDHIDGNPNNNHPSNLRPLTYHENMGNRVVGLQGRKMPKRDSDLPVGVTRDKHFTKGERFIAKATIRGVTHRAIFENPKSAQHWLASVREAGLGDGARKDAHGVIVGAPQWKVMKAKQG
;
A
#
# COMPACT_ATOMS: atom_id res chain seq x y z
N MET A 1 -17.54 -12.52 -21.21
CA MET A 1 -16.59 -11.88 -20.27
C MET A 1 -15.81 -12.99 -19.63
N THR A 2 -14.48 -12.97 -19.72
CA THR A 2 -13.61 -13.97 -19.09
C THR A 2 -13.38 -13.66 -17.62
N THR A 3 -13.29 -14.70 -16.79
CA THR A 3 -12.88 -14.57 -15.39
C THR A 3 -11.43 -14.07 -15.35
N PRO A 4 -11.10 -12.99 -14.62
CA PRO A 4 -9.74 -12.52 -14.53
C PRO A 4 -8.85 -13.55 -13.84
N THR A 5 -7.70 -13.85 -14.46
CA THR A 5 -6.66 -14.71 -13.88
C THR A 5 -6.19 -14.12 -12.55
N LYS A 6 -6.08 -14.96 -11.53
CA LYS A 6 -5.62 -14.57 -10.19
C LYS A 6 -4.35 -15.32 -9.83
N ILE A 7 -3.45 -14.63 -9.14
CA ILE A 7 -2.20 -15.17 -8.59
C ILE A 7 -2.21 -15.09 -7.07
N ARG A 8 -1.60 -16.05 -6.40
CA ARG A 8 -1.42 -16.05 -4.95
C ARG A 8 -0.31 -15.07 -4.58
N LEU A 9 -0.59 -14.20 -3.60
CA LEU A 9 0.41 -13.26 -3.09
C LEU A 9 1.42 -13.98 -2.20
N GLN A 10 2.70 -13.57 -2.30
CA GLN A 10 3.76 -14.17 -1.50
C GLN A 10 3.52 -13.97 0.00
N GLY A 11 3.72 -15.06 0.75
CA GLY A 11 3.51 -15.09 2.19
C GLY A 11 2.04 -15.03 2.58
N THR A 12 1.07 -15.44 1.77
CA THR A 12 -0.34 -15.46 2.19
C THR A 12 -1.21 -16.36 1.30
N ASN A 13 -2.46 -16.59 1.69
CA ASN A 13 -3.49 -17.22 0.85
C ASN A 13 -4.34 -16.20 0.06
N VAL A 14 -4.02 -14.91 0.19
CA VAL A 14 -4.72 -13.84 -0.53
C VAL A 14 -4.36 -13.89 -2.01
N MET A 15 -5.37 -13.77 -2.87
CA MET A 15 -5.23 -13.74 -4.32
C MET A 15 -5.31 -12.30 -4.86
N ALA A 16 -4.50 -11.99 -5.88
CA ALA A 16 -4.56 -10.74 -6.62
C ALA A 16 -4.84 -11.01 -8.10
N CYS A 17 -5.54 -10.11 -8.78
CA CYS A 17 -5.73 -10.23 -10.23
C CYS A 17 -4.42 -9.89 -10.96
N VAL A 18 -4.05 -10.71 -11.94
CA VAL A 18 -2.89 -10.48 -12.81
C VAL A 18 -3.16 -9.25 -13.68
N LEU A 19 -2.17 -8.38 -13.82
CA LEU A 19 -2.29 -7.18 -14.64
C LEU A 19 -2.48 -7.55 -16.12
N PRO A 20 -3.22 -6.73 -16.90
CA PRO A 20 -3.27 -6.88 -18.34
C PRO A 20 -1.87 -6.86 -18.97
N PRO A 21 -1.70 -7.40 -20.19
CA PRO A 21 -0.45 -7.24 -20.94
C PRO A 21 -0.03 -5.77 -21.03
N ILE A 22 1.28 -5.51 -20.98
CA ILE A 22 1.81 -4.14 -20.93
C ILE A 22 1.39 -3.33 -22.16
N GLN A 23 1.33 -3.96 -23.32
CA GLN A 23 0.89 -3.35 -24.58
C GLN A 23 -0.55 -2.84 -24.49
N ILE A 24 -1.42 -3.56 -23.77
CA ILE A 24 -2.80 -3.13 -23.52
C ILE A 24 -2.82 -1.91 -22.60
N LEU A 25 -1.95 -1.88 -21.59
CA LEU A 25 -1.82 -0.73 -20.70
C LEU A 25 -1.27 0.49 -21.44
N GLU A 26 -0.21 0.34 -22.23
CA GLU A 26 0.43 1.42 -23.01
C GLU A 26 -0.47 1.96 -24.14
N ALA A 27 -1.24 1.09 -24.79
CA ALA A 27 -2.19 1.49 -25.82
C ALA A 27 -3.36 2.30 -25.23
N ARG A 28 -3.72 2.06 -23.96
CA ARG A 28 -4.86 2.72 -23.31
C ARG A 28 -4.48 3.85 -22.37
N TYR A 29 -3.26 3.85 -21.85
CA TYR A 29 -2.84 4.72 -20.75
C TYR A 29 -1.41 5.23 -20.94
N LYS A 30 -1.14 6.43 -20.43
CA LYS A 30 0.20 6.95 -20.17
C LYS A 30 0.31 7.45 -18.73
N LEU A 31 1.53 7.53 -18.21
CA LEU A 31 1.78 8.22 -16.94
C LEU A 31 1.55 9.72 -17.13
N ALA A 32 0.93 10.37 -16.16
CA ALA A 32 0.80 11.82 -16.15
C ALA A 32 2.13 12.45 -15.69
N GLU A 33 2.59 13.49 -16.39
CA GLU A 33 3.81 14.24 -16.02
C GLU A 33 3.64 14.92 -14.65
N ASP A 34 2.45 15.47 -14.39
CA ASP A 34 2.27 16.39 -13.27
C ASP A 34 1.74 15.72 -11.99
N HIS A 35 1.17 14.50 -12.06
CA HIS A 35 0.48 13.92 -10.89
C HIS A 35 0.40 12.38 -10.93
N ASP A 36 1.13 11.70 -10.02
CA ASP A 36 0.84 10.41 -9.33
C ASP A 36 -0.18 9.44 -9.95
N GLY A 37 -0.20 9.25 -11.26
CA GLY A 37 -1.40 8.75 -11.92
C GLY A 37 -1.27 8.39 -13.38
N ILE A 38 -2.39 7.88 -13.90
CA ILE A 38 -2.54 7.44 -15.28
C ILE A 38 -3.60 8.29 -15.96
N VAL A 39 -3.32 8.70 -17.20
CA VAL A 39 -4.27 9.37 -18.08
C VAL A 39 -4.54 8.48 -19.30
N ALA A 40 -5.72 8.63 -19.88
CA ALA A 40 -6.11 7.83 -21.05
C ALA A 40 -5.30 8.23 -22.29
N ARG A 41 -5.03 7.25 -23.15
CA ARG A 41 -4.50 7.38 -24.52
C ARG A 41 -5.63 7.05 -25.52
N ASP A 42 -5.65 7.74 -26.67
CA ASP A 42 -6.42 7.46 -27.91
C ASP A 42 -7.73 6.63 -27.78
N PHE A 43 -8.89 7.21 -28.12
CA PHE A 43 -10.18 6.55 -27.87
C PHE A 43 -10.48 5.32 -28.72
N LYS A 44 -10.94 4.27 -28.03
CA LYS A 44 -12.08 3.47 -28.48
C LYS A 44 -12.93 3.06 -27.27
N LEU A 45 -14.18 3.55 -27.27
CA LEU A 45 -15.17 3.42 -26.20
C LEU A 45 -15.69 1.99 -26.09
N ILE A 46 -15.59 1.37 -24.90
CA ILE A 46 -16.64 0.45 -24.43
C ILE A 46 -16.94 0.76 -22.95
N PRO A 47 -18.19 1.13 -22.59
CA PRO A 47 -18.48 1.74 -21.28
C PRO A 47 -18.40 0.77 -20.10
N GLY A 48 -17.95 1.32 -18.98
CA GLY A 48 -18.05 0.75 -17.64
C GLY A 48 -18.10 1.86 -16.59
N LYS A 49 -19.31 2.39 -16.32
CA LYS A 49 -19.70 3.26 -15.19
C LYS A 49 -19.26 4.74 -15.15
N THR A 50 -18.75 5.34 -16.21
CA THR A 50 -18.85 6.80 -16.40
C THR A 50 -19.72 7.10 -17.62
N ARG A 51 -20.82 7.83 -17.42
CA ARG A 51 -21.76 8.26 -18.48
C ARG A 51 -21.14 9.28 -19.47
N ARG A 52 -19.88 9.67 -19.29
CA ARG A 52 -19.17 10.62 -20.16
C ARG A 52 -17.95 9.92 -20.76
N GLY A 53 -17.74 10.13 -22.05
CA GLY A 53 -16.51 9.72 -22.72
C GLY A 53 -15.30 10.34 -22.04
N THR A 54 -14.24 9.57 -21.87
CA THR A 54 -12.92 10.06 -21.47
C THR A 54 -12.25 10.65 -22.69
N VAL A 55 -11.54 11.79 -22.56
CA VAL A 55 -10.65 12.33 -23.62
C VAL A 55 -9.17 11.90 -23.44
N GLU A 56 -8.30 12.01 -24.45
CA GLU A 56 -6.89 11.63 -24.37
C GLU A 56 -6.26 12.66 -23.44
N GLY A 57 -5.39 12.20 -22.56
CA GLY A 57 -4.88 13.02 -21.47
C GLY A 57 -5.90 13.22 -20.34
N ALA A 58 -7.16 12.77 -20.47
CA ALA A 58 -8.10 12.84 -19.34
C ALA A 58 -7.67 11.88 -18.23
N PRO A 59 -7.84 12.26 -16.95
CA PRO A 59 -7.60 11.38 -15.82
C PRO A 59 -8.42 10.09 -15.95
N VAL A 60 -7.77 8.95 -15.71
CA VAL A 60 -8.48 7.67 -15.67
C VAL A 60 -9.35 7.62 -14.42
N GLY A 61 -10.63 7.28 -14.61
CA GLY A 61 -11.56 7.06 -13.51
C GLY A 61 -11.05 5.99 -12.56
N SER A 62 -11.03 6.31 -11.27
CA SER A 62 -10.70 5.36 -10.21
C SER A 62 -11.80 5.34 -9.16
N TYR A 63 -11.87 4.26 -8.40
CA TYR A 63 -12.73 4.19 -7.22
C TYR A 63 -11.93 3.66 -6.04
N THR A 64 -12.25 4.13 -4.85
CA THR A 64 -11.59 3.71 -3.61
C THR A 64 -12.35 2.53 -3.00
N ASN A 65 -11.67 1.40 -2.76
CA ASN A 65 -12.30 0.25 -2.10
C ASN A 65 -12.44 0.45 -0.58
N GLU A 66 -13.04 -0.53 0.11
CA GLU A 66 -13.18 -0.51 1.57
C GLU A 66 -11.85 -0.45 2.32
N SER A 67 -10.81 -1.06 1.75
CA SER A 67 -9.42 -0.99 2.21
C SER A 67 -8.69 0.29 1.77
N LEU A 68 -9.42 1.26 1.23
CA LEU A 68 -8.96 2.61 0.96
C LEU A 68 -7.91 2.72 -0.15
N ARG A 69 -7.81 1.67 -0.97
CA ARG A 69 -6.91 1.59 -2.12
C ARG A 69 -7.67 1.98 -3.39
N GLN A 70 -7.09 2.88 -4.16
CA GLN A 70 -7.60 3.25 -5.49
C GLN A 70 -7.52 2.05 -6.44
N GLN A 71 -8.64 1.73 -7.07
CA GLN A 71 -8.81 0.68 -8.07
C GLN A 71 -9.13 1.30 -9.42
N VAL A 72 -8.67 0.65 -10.48
CA VAL A 72 -8.94 0.99 -11.87
C VAL A 72 -9.58 -0.22 -12.55
N GLU A 73 -10.63 0.03 -13.32
CA GLU A 73 -11.25 -0.99 -14.16
C GLU A 73 -10.59 -0.93 -15.54
N VAL A 74 -9.98 -2.03 -15.98
CA VAL A 74 -9.36 -2.15 -17.30
C VAL A 74 -10.20 -3.11 -18.13
N THR A 75 -10.51 -2.70 -19.36
CA THR A 75 -11.27 -3.50 -20.32
C THR A 75 -10.53 -3.49 -21.64
N TRP A 76 -10.35 -4.65 -22.27
CA TRP A 76 -9.76 -4.75 -23.60
C TRP A 76 -10.38 -5.90 -24.40
N MET A 77 -10.11 -5.92 -25.70
CA MET A 77 -10.49 -6.99 -26.61
C MET A 77 -9.26 -7.82 -26.95
N ASP A 78 -9.40 -9.13 -26.95
CA ASP A 78 -8.43 -10.10 -27.45
C ASP A 78 -9.15 -10.95 -28.51
N GLY A 79 -8.97 -10.59 -29.80
CA GLY A 79 -9.87 -11.01 -30.87
C GLY A 79 -11.33 -10.62 -30.58
N GLU A 80 -12.22 -11.61 -30.55
CA GLU A 80 -13.63 -11.44 -30.18
C GLU A 80 -13.87 -11.45 -28.65
N THR A 81 -12.85 -11.82 -27.87
CA THR A 81 -12.99 -11.97 -26.42
C THR A 81 -12.84 -10.63 -25.72
N LYS A 82 -13.89 -10.19 -25.03
CA LYS A 82 -13.84 -9.02 -24.15
C LYS A 82 -13.35 -9.41 -22.76
N HIS A 83 -12.19 -8.86 -22.37
CA HIS A 83 -11.62 -8.95 -21.04
C HIS A 83 -12.01 -7.74 -20.20
N LYS A 84 -12.28 -7.99 -18.91
CA LYS A 84 -12.62 -6.94 -17.94
C LYS A 84 -12.08 -7.31 -16.56
N ILE A 85 -11.27 -6.44 -15.98
CA ILE A 85 -10.57 -6.67 -14.72
C ILE A 85 -10.57 -5.40 -13.87
N ARG A 86 -10.52 -5.58 -12.55
CA ARG A 86 -10.23 -4.52 -11.58
C ARG A 86 -8.92 -4.80 -10.89
N VAL A 87 -8.05 -3.80 -10.89
CA VAL A 87 -6.70 -3.87 -10.31
C VAL A 87 -6.39 -2.58 -9.56
N GLN A 88 -5.44 -2.67 -8.62
CA GLN A 88 -4.98 -1.50 -7.88
C GLN A 88 -4.26 -0.52 -8.81
N LYS A 89 -4.60 0.77 -8.70
CA LYS A 89 -3.95 1.84 -9.48
C LYS A 89 -2.43 1.82 -9.30
N ALA A 90 -1.96 1.66 -8.06
CA ALA A 90 -0.54 1.56 -7.73
C ALA A 90 0.20 0.44 -8.49
N ARG A 91 -0.45 -0.71 -8.73
CA ARG A 91 0.15 -1.81 -9.51
C ARG A 91 0.33 -1.45 -10.98
N ILE A 92 -0.63 -0.73 -11.57
CA ILE A 92 -0.52 -0.23 -12.94
C ILE A 92 0.61 0.80 -13.01
N VAL A 93 0.59 1.80 -12.12
CA VAL A 93 1.60 2.89 -12.12
C VAL A 93 3.00 2.32 -11.94
N TYR A 94 3.20 1.42 -10.98
CA TYR A 94 4.50 0.79 -10.76
C TYR A 94 4.99 0.04 -12.01
N ARG A 95 4.14 -0.79 -12.64
CA ARG A 95 4.51 -1.55 -13.84
C ARG A 95 4.85 -0.63 -15.02
N MET A 96 4.12 0.46 -15.20
CA MET A 96 4.37 1.40 -16.29
C MET A 96 5.67 2.18 -16.11
N ALA A 97 6.06 2.48 -14.87
CA ALA A 97 7.26 3.25 -14.57
C ALA A 97 8.53 2.39 -14.49
N HIS A 98 8.42 1.18 -13.93
CA HIS A 98 9.57 0.32 -13.62
C HIS A 98 9.66 -0.94 -14.50
N GLY A 99 8.68 -1.16 -15.38
CA GLY A 99 8.58 -2.36 -16.21
C GLY A 99 7.96 -3.56 -15.49
N PRO A 100 8.11 -4.77 -16.07
CA PRO A 100 7.61 -6.01 -15.45
C PRO A 100 8.16 -6.21 -14.04
N PHE A 101 7.31 -6.68 -13.14
CA PHE A 101 7.68 -7.02 -11.76
C PHE A 101 7.03 -8.34 -11.36
N ASP A 102 7.48 -8.92 -10.25
CA ASP A 102 6.84 -10.11 -9.69
C ASP A 102 5.43 -9.78 -9.17
N GLU A 103 4.42 -10.16 -9.96
CA GLU A 103 3.01 -9.88 -9.67
C GLU A 103 2.45 -10.61 -8.45
N SER A 104 3.20 -11.58 -7.89
CA SER A 104 2.89 -12.20 -6.60
C SER A 104 3.24 -11.30 -5.40
N LEU A 105 3.93 -10.18 -5.62
CA LEU A 105 4.18 -9.15 -4.61
C LEU A 105 3.03 -8.14 -4.54
N VAL A 106 2.95 -7.42 -3.42
CA VAL A 106 2.08 -6.25 -3.26
C VAL A 106 2.89 -4.97 -3.46
N ILE A 107 2.20 -3.89 -3.84
CA ILE A 107 2.82 -2.57 -3.94
C ILE A 107 2.53 -1.80 -2.65
N ASP A 108 3.58 -1.51 -1.90
CA ASP A 108 3.57 -0.66 -0.71
C ASP A 108 3.78 0.81 -1.09
N HIS A 109 3.19 1.70 -0.31
CA HIS A 109 3.35 3.14 -0.41
C HIS A 109 4.30 3.57 0.69
N ILE A 110 5.49 4.06 0.31
CA ILE A 110 6.58 4.37 1.25
C ILE A 110 6.13 5.40 2.29
N ASP A 111 5.38 6.42 1.88
CA ASP A 111 4.79 7.45 2.75
C ASP A 111 3.54 6.96 3.52
N GLY A 112 2.90 5.90 3.02
CA GLY A 112 1.73 5.23 3.63
C GLY A 112 0.41 5.82 3.20
N ASN A 113 0.46 6.88 2.40
CA ASN A 113 -0.71 7.49 1.80
C ASN A 113 -1.11 6.68 0.56
N PRO A 114 -2.23 5.94 0.59
CA PRO A 114 -2.65 5.12 -0.55
C PRO A 114 -3.05 5.93 -1.79
N ASN A 115 -3.16 7.26 -1.67
CA ASN A 115 -3.48 8.15 -2.80
C ASN A 115 -2.23 8.71 -3.49
N ASN A 116 -1.06 8.72 -2.83
CA ASN A 116 0.21 9.15 -3.44
C ASN A 116 0.78 8.00 -4.27
N ASN A 117 0.39 7.90 -5.53
CA ASN A 117 0.88 6.86 -6.41
C ASN A 117 2.09 7.30 -7.23
N HIS A 118 2.87 8.29 -6.79
CA HIS A 118 4.11 8.66 -7.47
C HIS A 118 5.01 7.43 -7.64
N PRO A 119 5.60 7.16 -8.82
CA PRO A 119 6.44 5.97 -9.02
C PRO A 119 7.57 5.79 -8.00
N SER A 120 8.17 6.89 -7.51
CA SER A 120 9.20 6.84 -6.47
C SER A 120 8.67 6.57 -5.05
N ASN A 121 7.36 6.72 -4.82
CA ASN A 121 6.70 6.40 -3.56
C ASN A 121 6.23 4.93 -3.49
N LEU A 122 6.41 4.17 -4.56
CA LEU A 122 5.92 2.79 -4.67
C LEU A 122 7.07 1.79 -4.63
N ARG A 123 6.87 0.68 -3.92
CA ARG A 123 7.84 -0.43 -3.88
C ARG A 123 7.15 -1.79 -3.80
N PRO A 124 7.73 -2.86 -4.38
CA PRO A 124 7.20 -4.20 -4.26
C PRO A 124 7.65 -4.81 -2.93
N LEU A 125 6.71 -5.45 -2.21
CA LEU A 125 6.97 -6.18 -0.97
C LEU A 125 6.14 -7.47 -0.94
N THR A 126 6.53 -8.44 -0.11
CA THR A 126 5.63 -9.56 0.20
C THR A 126 4.40 -9.06 0.98
N TYR A 127 3.32 -9.83 0.98
CA TYR A 127 2.10 -9.45 1.71
C TYR A 127 2.37 -9.21 3.21
N HIS A 128 3.19 -10.09 3.81
CA HIS A 128 3.53 -9.99 5.22
C HIS A 128 4.48 -8.84 5.56
N GLU A 129 5.39 -8.46 4.66
CA GLU A 129 6.26 -7.30 4.87
C GLU A 129 5.46 -6.00 4.81
N ASN A 130 4.58 -5.86 3.82
CA ASN A 130 3.64 -4.74 3.75
C ASN A 130 2.73 -4.65 5.00
N MET A 131 2.28 -5.80 5.53
CA MET A 131 1.51 -5.84 6.77
C MET A 131 2.34 -5.35 7.99
N GLY A 132 3.63 -5.68 8.04
CA GLY A 132 4.55 -5.16 9.07
C GLY A 132 4.71 -3.63 9.04
N ASN A 133 4.56 -3.04 7.85
CA ASN A 133 4.58 -1.60 7.59
C ASN A 133 3.22 -0.90 7.73
N ARG A 134 2.16 -1.61 8.12
CA ARG A 134 0.79 -1.07 8.13
C ARG A 134 0.68 0.15 9.05
N VAL A 135 0.35 1.29 8.46
CA VAL A 135 -0.03 2.51 9.19
C VAL A 135 -1.52 2.42 9.52
N VAL A 136 -1.84 2.00 10.74
CA VAL A 136 -3.23 2.01 11.22
C VAL A 136 -3.53 3.44 11.68
N GLY A 137 -4.24 4.23 10.85
CA GLY A 137 -4.66 5.58 11.26
C GLY A 137 -4.65 6.67 10.19
N LEU A 138 -4.17 6.43 8.97
CA LEU A 138 -4.15 7.47 7.92
C LEU A 138 -5.54 7.83 7.36
N GLN A 139 -6.59 7.08 7.70
CA GLN A 139 -7.95 7.48 7.40
C GLN A 139 -8.76 7.67 8.66
N GLY A 140 -8.67 8.91 9.17
CA GLY A 140 -9.68 9.46 10.04
C GLY A 140 -11.09 9.12 9.51
N ARG A 141 -11.96 8.77 10.45
CA ARG A 141 -13.41 8.56 10.30
C ARG A 141 -13.90 7.19 9.81
N LYS A 142 -13.19 6.42 8.97
CA LYS A 142 -13.72 5.12 8.49
C LYS A 142 -13.34 3.91 9.35
N MET A 143 -12.14 3.88 9.92
CA MET A 143 -11.72 2.87 10.89
C MET A 143 -10.80 3.50 11.93
N PRO A 144 -11.36 4.25 12.91
CA PRO A 144 -10.54 4.85 13.95
C PRO A 144 -9.78 3.76 14.70
N LYS A 145 -8.50 4.01 14.96
CA LYS A 145 -7.74 3.16 15.87
C LYS A 145 -8.42 3.21 17.23
N ARG A 146 -8.57 2.04 17.87
CA ARG A 146 -9.19 1.90 19.21
C ARG A 146 -8.65 2.90 20.23
N ASP A 147 -7.32 3.07 20.24
CA ASP A 147 -6.59 4.05 21.05
C ASP A 147 -5.92 5.05 20.10
N SER A 148 -6.68 6.05 19.65
CA SER A 148 -6.25 7.01 18.60
C SER A 148 -5.11 7.93 19.03
N ASP A 149 -4.97 8.14 20.33
CA ASP A 149 -3.91 8.94 20.94
C ASP A 149 -2.57 8.18 21.07
N LEU A 150 -2.59 6.85 20.92
CA LEU A 150 -1.40 6.02 21.05
C LEU A 150 -0.68 5.78 19.72
N PRO A 151 0.63 5.52 19.72
CA PRO A 151 1.37 5.15 18.50
C PRO A 151 0.81 3.91 17.78
N VAL A 152 1.02 3.81 16.47
CA VAL A 152 0.56 2.67 15.67
C VAL A 152 1.18 1.35 16.14
N GLY A 153 0.34 0.33 16.35
CA GLY A 153 0.75 -0.97 16.89
C GLY A 153 0.79 -1.04 18.43
N VAL A 154 0.51 0.07 19.11
CA VAL A 154 0.40 0.15 20.58
C VAL A 154 -1.07 0.29 20.99
N THR A 155 -1.51 -0.50 21.97
CA THR A 155 -2.87 -0.46 22.54
C THR A 155 -2.81 -0.45 24.06
N ARG A 156 -3.81 0.11 24.74
CA ARG A 156 -3.95 -0.01 26.20
C ARG A 156 -4.35 -1.43 26.59
N ASP A 157 -3.77 -1.95 27.67
CA ASP A 157 -4.24 -3.19 28.28
C ASP A 157 -5.40 -2.92 29.24
N LYS A 158 -6.63 -3.07 28.73
CA LYS A 158 -7.85 -2.84 29.53
C LYS A 158 -8.12 -3.90 30.61
N HIS A 159 -7.36 -5.01 30.61
CA HIS A 159 -7.52 -6.05 31.62
C HIS A 159 -6.58 -5.86 32.82
N PHE A 160 -5.68 -4.88 32.75
CA PHE A 160 -4.80 -4.54 33.85
C PHE A 160 -5.44 -3.46 34.72
N THR A 161 -5.74 -3.80 35.98
CA THR A 161 -6.48 -2.93 36.92
C THR A 161 -5.62 -2.28 37.99
N LYS A 162 -4.34 -2.66 38.11
CA LYS A 162 -3.40 -2.13 39.13
C LYS A 162 -2.69 -0.84 38.70
N GLY A 163 -3.04 -0.27 37.55
CA GLY A 163 -2.40 0.88 36.94
C GLY A 163 -2.61 0.89 35.42
N GLU A 164 -1.73 1.55 34.69
CA GLU A 164 -1.74 1.55 33.22
C GLU A 164 -0.58 0.75 32.66
N ARG A 165 -0.84 -0.01 31.60
CA ARG A 165 0.19 -0.63 30.78
C ARG A 165 -0.26 -0.75 29.33
N PHE A 166 0.70 -0.90 28.45
CA PHE A 166 0.54 -0.81 27.01
C PHE A 166 1.05 -2.09 26.37
N ILE A 167 0.30 -2.60 25.39
CA ILE A 167 0.68 -3.77 24.60
C ILE A 167 1.17 -3.26 23.26
N ALA A 168 2.39 -3.63 22.91
CA ALA A 168 2.93 -3.44 21.57
C ALA A 168 2.77 -4.75 20.79
N LYS A 169 2.25 -4.68 19.56
CA LYS A 169 2.07 -5.84 18.69
C LYS A 169 2.38 -5.51 17.22
N ALA A 170 3.17 -6.36 16.58
CA ALA A 170 3.37 -6.35 15.14
C ALA A 170 3.39 -7.78 14.59
N THR A 171 2.94 -7.97 13.35
CA THR A 171 3.08 -9.23 12.62
C THR A 171 3.99 -8.99 11.43
N ILE A 172 5.12 -9.68 11.38
CA ILE A 172 6.14 -9.56 10.34
C ILE A 172 6.46 -10.95 9.83
N ARG A 173 6.41 -11.17 8.51
CA ARG A 173 6.69 -12.47 7.88
C ARG A 173 5.94 -13.64 8.53
N GLY A 174 4.66 -13.42 8.86
CA GLY A 174 3.79 -14.42 9.50
C GLY A 174 3.99 -14.59 11.01
N VAL A 175 5.07 -14.04 11.58
CA VAL A 175 5.37 -14.12 13.02
C VAL A 175 4.79 -12.92 13.75
N THR A 176 4.05 -13.17 14.82
CA THR A 176 3.50 -12.11 15.68
C THR A 176 4.43 -11.84 16.86
N HIS A 177 4.98 -10.64 16.91
CA HIS A 177 5.75 -10.12 18.03
C HIS A 177 4.81 -9.35 18.95
N ARG A 178 4.84 -9.65 20.26
CA ARG A 178 4.04 -8.96 21.27
C ARG A 178 4.83 -8.77 22.56
N ALA A 179 4.75 -7.58 23.15
CA ALA A 179 5.33 -7.28 24.46
C ALA A 179 4.48 -6.26 25.23
N ILE A 180 4.69 -6.16 26.54
CA ILE A 180 3.96 -5.28 27.46
C ILE A 180 4.95 -4.24 28.01
N PHE A 181 4.50 -2.99 28.14
CA PHE A 181 5.30 -1.85 28.58
C PHE A 181 4.50 -0.95 29.51
N GLU A 182 5.18 -0.23 30.39
CA GLU A 182 4.57 0.79 31.26
C GLU A 182 4.42 2.14 30.57
N ASN A 183 5.11 2.34 29.44
CA ASN A 183 5.14 3.60 28.70
C ASN A 183 4.86 3.37 27.20
N PRO A 184 3.91 4.10 26.57
CA PRO A 184 3.61 3.95 25.15
C PRO A 184 4.78 4.32 24.24
N LYS A 185 5.68 5.21 24.67
CA LYS A 185 6.89 5.57 23.90
C LYS A 185 7.90 4.42 23.86
N SER A 186 8.11 3.73 24.98
CA SER A 186 8.95 2.52 25.03
C SER A 186 8.38 1.41 24.14
N ALA A 187 7.05 1.22 24.17
CA ALA A 187 6.36 0.29 23.28
C ALA A 187 6.58 0.63 21.80
N GLN A 188 6.54 1.92 21.43
CA GLN A 188 6.80 2.39 20.07
C GLN A 188 8.26 2.15 19.65
N HIS A 189 9.23 2.45 20.50
CA HIS A 189 10.65 2.22 20.22
C HIS A 189 10.96 0.74 20.04
N TRP A 190 10.36 -0.13 20.84
CA TRP A 190 10.48 -1.57 20.67
C TRP A 190 9.85 -2.05 19.34
N LEU A 191 8.71 -1.50 18.93
CA LEU A 191 8.13 -1.80 17.61
C LEU A 191 9.04 -1.36 16.46
N ALA A 192 9.73 -0.22 16.61
CA ALA A 192 10.70 0.22 15.62
C ALA A 192 11.87 -0.77 15.51
N SER A 193 12.43 -1.27 16.62
CA SER A 193 13.48 -2.30 16.58
C SER A 193 13.00 -3.63 16.02
N VAL A 194 11.75 -4.04 16.32
CA VAL A 194 11.16 -5.25 15.74
C VAL A 194 10.99 -5.11 14.22
N ARG A 195 10.57 -3.94 13.74
CA ARG A 195 10.49 -3.65 12.29
C ARG A 195 11.85 -3.58 11.64
N GLU A 196 12.84 -2.96 12.28
CA GLU A 196 14.23 -2.91 11.83
C GLU A 196 14.79 -4.32 11.61
N ALA A 197 14.69 -5.17 12.64
CA ALA A 197 15.19 -6.54 12.58
C ALA A 197 14.42 -7.42 11.57
N GLY A 198 13.10 -7.24 11.48
CA GLY A 198 12.23 -8.09 10.66
C GLY A 198 12.14 -7.68 9.19
N LEU A 199 12.29 -6.39 8.87
CA LEU A 199 12.09 -5.85 7.52
C LEU A 199 13.36 -5.23 6.91
N GLY A 200 14.36 -4.87 7.71
CA GLY A 200 15.57 -4.19 7.22
C GLY A 200 15.24 -2.92 6.45
N ASP A 201 15.75 -2.80 5.22
CA ASP A 201 15.45 -1.68 4.32
C ASP A 201 13.99 -1.60 3.88
N GLY A 202 13.26 -2.72 3.98
CA GLY A 202 11.82 -2.75 3.80
C GLY A 202 11.05 -2.03 4.90
N ALA A 203 11.68 -1.71 6.05
CA ALA A 203 11.02 -0.96 7.11
C ALA A 203 10.70 0.46 6.67
N ARG A 204 9.49 0.93 6.99
CA ARG A 204 9.07 2.30 6.74
C ARG A 204 9.92 3.29 7.55
N LYS A 205 10.51 4.25 6.84
CA LYS A 205 11.33 5.33 7.38
C LYS A 205 10.57 6.66 7.35
N ASP A 206 10.88 7.56 8.27
CA ASP A 206 10.38 8.93 8.29
C ASP A 206 11.17 9.82 7.30
N ALA A 207 10.84 11.11 7.26
CA ALA A 207 11.52 12.09 6.40
C ALA A 207 13.03 12.25 6.70
N HIS A 208 13.51 11.72 7.83
CA HIS A 208 14.92 11.73 8.21
C HIS A 208 15.62 10.39 7.92
N GLY A 209 14.97 9.48 7.22
CA GLY A 209 15.53 8.16 6.89
C GLY A 209 15.59 7.20 8.09
N VAL A 210 14.92 7.53 9.20
CA VAL A 210 14.91 6.70 10.41
C VAL A 210 13.61 5.93 10.49
N ILE A 211 13.66 4.69 10.97
CA ILE A 211 12.46 3.85 11.12
C ILE A 211 11.41 4.56 11.97
N VAL A 212 10.18 4.62 11.47
CA VAL A 212 9.08 5.31 12.13
C VAL A 212 8.89 4.78 13.55
N GLY A 213 9.00 5.68 14.53
CA GLY A 213 8.88 5.36 15.96
C GLY A 213 10.18 4.99 16.66
N ALA A 214 11.33 5.08 15.99
CA ALA A 214 12.64 4.93 16.63
C ALA A 214 12.93 6.05 17.66
N PRO A 215 13.85 5.82 18.61
CA PRO A 215 14.24 6.83 19.58
C PRO A 215 14.95 8.04 18.93
N GLN A 216 14.74 9.22 19.51
CA GLN A 216 15.20 10.51 18.95
C GLN A 216 16.73 10.60 18.73
N TRP A 217 17.55 9.90 19.52
CA TRP A 217 19.00 9.90 19.31
C TRP A 217 19.43 9.22 18.01
N LYS A 218 18.65 8.26 17.48
CA LYS A 218 18.88 7.68 16.14
C LYS A 218 18.60 8.72 15.04
N VAL A 219 17.62 9.61 15.25
CA VAL A 219 17.31 10.73 14.34
C VAL A 219 18.42 11.77 14.32
N MET A 220 19.04 12.06 15.47
CA MET A 220 20.14 13.03 15.54
C MET A 220 21.40 12.53 14.79
N LYS A 221 21.71 11.23 14.88
CA LYS A 221 22.84 10.64 14.14
C LYS A 221 22.61 10.67 12.62
N ALA A 222 21.38 10.44 12.16
CA ALA A 222 21.04 10.49 10.74
C ALA A 222 21.11 11.90 10.13
N LYS A 223 21.08 12.97 10.94
CA LYS A 223 21.21 14.36 10.48
C LYS A 223 22.66 14.85 10.37
N GLN A 224 23.63 14.11 10.91
CA GLN A 224 25.04 14.50 10.97
C GLN A 224 25.92 13.79 9.92
N GLY A 225 25.35 12.91 9.11
CA GLY A 225 26.00 12.25 7.98
C GLY A 225 25.26 12.57 6.69
#